data_AF-A0A7C5X9H6-F1
#
_entry.id   AF-A0A7C5X9H6-F1
#
_cell.length_a   1.000
_cell.length_b   1.000
_cell.length_c   1.000
_cell.angle_alpha   90.00
_cell.angle_beta   90.00
_cell.angle_gamma   90.00
#
_symmetry.space_group_name_H-M   'P 1'
#
loop_
_entity.id
_entity.type
_entity.pdbx_description
1 polymer ?
#
loop_
_entity_poly.entity_id
_entity_poly.type
_entity_poly.pdbx_seq_one_letter_code
_entity_poly.pdbx_strand_id
1 'polypeptide(L)'
;MAGAMATSIVIVGVGGQGALTLARWIGEAALAEGYDVRIAEVHGMSQRGGSVEVHVRFGREVYAPIVEEGGADFVIALEAVEALRAF
;
A
#
# COMPACT_ATOMS: atom_id res chain seq x y z
N MET A 1 -14.07 -7.59 -21.62
CA MET A 1 -12.61 -7.47 -21.76
C MET A 1 -12.09 -7.27 -20.35
N ALA A 2 -11.38 -8.24 -19.77
CA ALA A 2 -10.84 -8.11 -18.41
C ALA A 2 -9.87 -6.93 -18.41
N GLY A 3 -10.26 -5.81 -17.78
CA GLY A 3 -9.37 -4.66 -17.59
C GLY A 3 -8.09 -5.14 -16.93
N ALA A 4 -6.94 -4.65 -17.39
CA ALA A 4 -5.66 -5.04 -16.82
C ALA A 4 -5.71 -4.86 -15.31
N MET A 5 -5.64 -5.97 -14.57
CA MET A 5 -5.78 -5.99 -13.11
C MET A 5 -4.74 -5.08 -12.49
N ALA A 6 -5.18 -4.10 -11.69
CA ALA A 6 -4.29 -3.23 -10.95
C ALA A 6 -3.49 -4.05 -9.94
N THR A 7 -2.17 -3.88 -9.94
CA THR A 7 -1.29 -4.45 -8.92
C THR A 7 -1.53 -3.72 -7.60
N SER A 8 -1.72 -4.49 -6.54
CA SER A 8 -2.11 -4.01 -5.22
C SER A 8 -1.08 -4.44 -4.18
N ILE A 9 -0.45 -3.47 -3.54
CA ILE A 9 0.56 -3.65 -2.49
C ILE A 9 0.02 -3.06 -1.20
N VAL A 10 0.14 -3.81 -0.10
CA VAL A 10 -0.12 -3.32 1.25
C VAL A 10 1.18 -3.29 2.03
N ILE A 11 1.52 -2.12 2.58
CA ILE A 11 2.72 -1.90 3.39
C ILE A 11 2.28 -1.72 4.83
N VAL A 12 2.81 -2.54 5.73
CA VAL A 12 2.47 -2.52 7.16
C VAL A 12 3.72 -2.26 7.98
N GLY A 13 3.57 -1.53 9.08
CA GLY A 13 4.70 -1.18 9.93
C GLY A 13 4.27 -0.35 11.13
N VAL A 14 5.26 0.23 11.80
CA VAL A 14 5.06 1.14 12.91
C VAL A 14 5.29 2.59 12.45
N GLY A 15 4.47 3.51 12.95
CA GLY A 15 4.59 4.94 12.66
C GLY A 15 6.02 5.45 12.95
N GLY A 16 6.66 6.03 11.92
CA GLY A 16 8.05 6.51 11.96
C GLY A 16 9.06 5.68 11.15
N GLN A 17 8.66 4.50 10.65
CA GLN A 17 9.55 3.62 9.87
C GLN A 17 9.63 3.95 8.36
N GLY A 18 8.87 4.96 7.90
CA GLY A 18 8.91 5.40 6.51
C GLY A 18 8.00 4.64 5.55
N ALA A 19 6.93 3.98 6.04
CA ALA A 19 5.95 3.27 5.20
C ALA A 19 5.38 4.15 4.06
N LEU A 20 4.97 5.39 4.36
CA LEU A 20 4.47 6.32 3.35
C LEU A 20 5.56 6.75 2.36
N THR A 21 6.81 6.88 2.81
CA THR A 21 7.94 7.21 1.91
C THR A 21 8.19 6.08 0.92
N LEU A 22 8.20 4.83 1.39
CA LEU A 22 8.31 3.66 0.54
C LEU A 22 7.14 3.59 -0.47
N ALA A 23 5.92 3.82 0.00
CA ALA A 23 4.72 3.86 -0.85
C ALA A 23 4.84 4.90 -1.96
N ARG A 24 5.33 6.11 -1.63
CA ARG A 24 5.56 7.19 -2.59
C ARG A 24 6.59 6.80 -3.64
N TRP A 25 7.72 6.21 -3.26
CA TRP A 25 8.74 5.78 -4.23
C TRP A 25 8.22 4.70 -5.19
N ILE A 26 7.47 3.73 -4.68
CA ILE A 26 6.81 2.73 -5.54
C ILE A 26 5.83 3.41 -6.50
N GLY A 27 5.02 4.32 -6.00
CA GLY A 27 4.07 5.07 -6.81
C GLY A 27 4.74 5.96 -7.87
N GLU A 28 5.82 6.66 -7.51
CA GLU A 28 6.60 7.48 -8.44
C GLU A 28 7.24 6.64 -9.54
N ALA A 29 7.77 5.45 -9.19
CA ALA A 29 8.28 4.50 -10.18
C ALA A 29 7.17 4.02 -11.12
N ALA A 30 5.99 3.67 -10.60
CA ALA A 30 4.85 3.26 -11.42
C ALA A 30 4.31 4.40 -12.31
N LEU A 31 4.29 5.65 -11.81
CA LEU A 31 3.93 6.83 -12.58
C LEU A 31 4.94 7.08 -13.72
N ALA A 32 6.25 6.88 -13.46
CA ALA A 32 7.29 7.03 -14.48
C ALA A 32 7.13 6.02 -15.63
N GLU A 33 6.57 4.84 -15.35
CA GLU A 33 6.20 3.82 -16.33
C GLU A 33 4.82 4.07 -17.00
N GLY A 34 4.13 5.17 -16.65
CA GLY A 34 2.87 5.57 -17.27
C GLY A 34 1.61 4.89 -16.70
N TYR A 35 1.69 4.31 -15.50
CA TYR A 35 0.51 3.74 -14.82
C TYR A 35 -0.32 4.81 -14.11
N ASP A 36 -1.62 4.56 -13.99
CA ASP A 36 -2.48 5.22 -12.99
C ASP A 36 -2.14 4.65 -11.61
N VAL A 37 -1.96 5.53 -10.63
CA VAL A 37 -1.50 5.18 -9.28
C VAL A 37 -2.42 5.80 -8.25
N ARG A 38 -2.84 5.00 -7.27
CA ARG A 38 -3.52 5.48 -6.06
C ARG A 38 -2.82 4.98 -4.81
N ILE A 39 -2.63 5.89 -3.87
CA ILE A 39 -2.03 5.60 -2.57
C ILE A 39 -3.04 6.02 -1.50
N ALA A 40 -3.26 5.18 -0.49
CA ALA A 40 -3.99 5.55 0.71
C ALA A 40 -3.26 5.05 1.95
N GLU A 41 -3.20 5.89 2.98
CA GLU A 41 -2.68 5.54 4.29
C GLU A 41 -3.84 5.42 5.27
N VAL A 42 -4.02 4.22 5.80
CA VAL A 42 -4.99 3.93 6.85
C VAL A 42 -4.24 4.00 8.18
N HIS A 43 -4.50 5.08 8.91
CA HIS A 43 -3.92 5.27 10.23
C HIS A 43 -4.87 4.72 11.30
N GLY A 44 -4.37 3.88 12.21
CA GLY A 44 -4.93 3.81 13.56
C GLY A 44 -4.70 5.15 14.29
N MET A 45 -5.44 5.43 15.37
CA MET A 45 -5.39 6.68 16.16
C MET A 45 -4.00 7.07 16.77
N SER A 46 -2.90 6.41 16.40
CA SER A 46 -1.54 6.69 16.89
C SER A 46 -0.52 6.77 15.76
N GLN A 47 -0.09 7.98 15.41
CA GLN A 47 0.91 8.23 14.36
C GLN A 47 2.37 8.05 14.82
N ARG A 48 2.63 7.74 16.10
CA ARG A 48 3.97 7.40 16.62
C ARG A 48 3.89 6.18 17.50
N GLY A 49 4.57 5.10 17.11
CA GLY A 49 4.55 3.83 17.83
C GLY A 49 3.27 3.01 17.65
N GLY A 50 2.31 3.47 16.84
CA GLY A 50 1.14 2.71 16.44
C GLY A 50 1.36 1.96 15.12
N SER A 51 0.55 0.91 14.91
CA SER A 51 0.45 0.20 13.63
C SER A 51 -0.06 1.15 12.54
N VAL A 52 0.57 1.07 11.38
CA VAL A 52 0.19 1.81 10.17
C VAL A 52 0.06 0.87 8.99
N GLU A 53 -0.88 1.18 8.11
CA GLU A 53 -1.13 0.45 6.88
C GLU A 53 -1.18 1.44 5.71
N VAL A 54 -0.42 1.17 4.64
CA VAL A 54 -0.39 1.97 3.43
C VAL A 54 -0.69 1.09 2.23
N HIS A 55 -1.72 1.43 1.48
CA HIS A 55 -2.12 0.77 0.25
C HIS A 55 -1.52 1.51 -0.94
N VAL A 56 -0.91 0.78 -1.87
CA VAL A 56 -0.46 1.27 -3.16
C VAL A 56 -1.09 0.42 -4.24
N ARG A 57 -1.88 1.03 -5.12
CA ARG A 57 -2.50 0.35 -6.26
C ARG A 57 -2.08 1.05 -7.54
N PHE A 58 -1.60 0.29 -8.52
CA PHE A 58 -1.20 0.84 -9.81
C PHE A 58 -1.57 -0.09 -10.98
N GLY A 59 -1.91 0.50 -12.12
CA GLY A 59 -2.33 -0.24 -13.31
C GLY A 59 -2.72 0.69 -14.45
N ARG A 60 -3.37 0.16 -15.49
CA ARG A 60 -3.86 1.01 -16.60
C ARG A 60 -4.98 1.96 -16.15
N GLU A 61 -5.88 1.45 -15.34
CA GLU A 61 -6.96 2.19 -14.70
C GLU A 61 -7.11 1.66 -13.28
N VAL A 62 -6.94 2.53 -12.29
CA VAL A 62 -7.25 2.23 -10.90
C VAL A 62 -8.54 3.00 -10.58
N TYR A 63 -9.37 2.51 -9.66
CA TYR A 63 -10.62 3.18 -9.30
C TYR A 63 -10.71 3.52 -7.82
N ALA A 64 -10.12 2.69 -6.97
CA ALA A 64 -10.07 2.87 -5.53
C ALA A 64 -8.64 2.68 -5.01
N PRO A 65 -8.23 3.38 -3.94
CA PRO A 65 -6.91 3.20 -3.35
C PRO A 65 -6.86 2.04 -2.35
N ILE A 66 -7.98 1.74 -1.68
CA ILE A 66 -8.05 0.71 -0.63
C ILE A 66 -8.01 -0.67 -1.26
N VAL A 67 -7.23 -1.56 -0.65
CA VAL A 67 -7.17 -2.99 -0.97
C VAL A 67 -8.05 -3.71 0.04
N GLU A 68 -9.01 -4.50 -0.44
CA GLU A 68 -9.86 -5.30 0.44
C GLU A 68 -9.11 -6.54 0.95
N GLU A 69 -9.60 -7.13 2.03
CA GLU A 69 -9.03 -8.34 2.61
C GLU A 69 -8.90 -9.46 1.57
N GLY A 70 -7.73 -10.10 1.51
CA GLY A 70 -7.40 -11.10 0.50
C GLY A 70 -7.14 -10.56 -0.91
N GLY A 71 -7.22 -9.23 -1.12
CA GLY A 71 -7.04 -8.57 -2.41
C GLY A 71 -5.62 -8.05 -2.69
N ALA A 72 -4.67 -8.22 -1.76
CA ALA A 72 -3.30 -7.80 -1.95
C ALA A 72 -2.51 -8.81 -2.79
N ASP A 73 -1.81 -8.34 -3.83
CA ASP A 73 -0.85 -9.16 -4.57
C ASP A 73 0.46 -9.31 -3.78
N PHE A 74 0.83 -8.25 -3.04
CA PHE A 74 2.03 -8.22 -2.21
C PHE A 74 1.75 -7.55 -0.86
N VAL A 75 2.40 -8.08 0.17
CA VAL A 75 2.47 -7.47 1.50
C VAL A 75 3.93 -7.18 1.82
N ILE A 76 4.22 -5.93 2.20
CA ILE A 76 5.54 -5.50 2.66
C ILE A 76 5.42 -5.14 4.13
N ALA A 77 5.98 -5.97 5.01
CA ALA A 77 6.02 -5.70 6.43
C ALA A 77 7.38 -5.13 6.83
N LEU A 78 7.39 -3.93 7.43
CA LEU A 78 8.59 -3.31 7.98
C LEU A 78 9.00 -3.96 9.32
N GLU A 79 8.07 -4.64 9.98
CA GLU A 79 8.33 -5.56 11.09
C GLU A 79 7.46 -6.81 10.99
N ALA A 80 8.03 -7.96 11.37
CA ALA A 80 7.32 -9.25 11.29
C ALA A 80 6.02 -9.28 12.12
N VAL A 81 5.96 -8.55 13.24
CA VAL A 81 4.75 -8.49 14.08
C VAL A 81 3.60 -7.78 13.38
N GLU A 82 3.88 -6.78 12.54
CA GLU A 82 2.85 -6.02 11.84
C GLU A 82 2.23 -6.85 10.70
N ALA A 83 3.00 -7.76 10.09
CA ALA A 83 2.45 -8.76 9.16
C ALA A 83 1.38 -9.64 9.81
N LEU A 84 1.54 -10.01 11.09
CA LEU A 84 0.58 -10.84 11.84
C LEU A 84 -0.60 -10.05 12.43
N ARG A 85 -0.51 -8.72 12.48
CA ARG A 85 -1.60 -7.86 12.99
C ARG A 85 -2.55 -7.43 11.90
N ALA A 86 -2.04 -7.25 10.69
CA ALA A 86 -2.82 -6.77 9.55
C ALA A 86 -3.63 -7.89 8.87
N PHE A 87 -3.29 -9.16 9.11
CA PHE A 87 -3.90 -10.35 8.49
C PHE A 87 -3.97 -11.50 9.50
#